data_AF-A0A7Y5G331-F1
#
_entry.id   AF-A0A7Y5G331-F1
#
_cell.length_a   1.000
_cell.length_b   1.000
_cell.length_c   1.000
_cell.angle_alpha   90.00
_cell.angle_beta   90.00
_cell.angle_gamma   90.00
#
_symmetry.space_group_name_H-M   'P 1'
#
loop_
_entity.id
_entity.type
_entity.pdbx_description
1 polymer ?
#
loop_
_entity_poly.entity_id
_entity_poly.type
_entity_poly.pdbx_seq_one_letter_code
_entity_poly.pdbx_strand_id
1 'polypeptide(L)'
;MESKIFPSSLLAVFCAVLMPSISHSDGSDSEPTVQQFKVIKSDLHDIYTGDLTLEFDLLTIGGRNGFDFPINLSYSAGIRLEQEASWVGLGFNILPPTIVRGVNSKPDDGAEGWLNNSNLDQGNQDS
;
A
#
# COMPACT_ATOMS: atom_id res chain seq x y z
N MET A 1 -39.32 13.69 -53.14
CA MET A 1 -39.03 14.42 -51.89
C MET A 1 -37.56 14.22 -51.61
N GLU A 2 -36.73 15.16 -52.07
CA GLU A 2 -35.27 15.02 -52.04
C GLU A 2 -34.72 15.31 -50.63
N SER A 3 -33.97 14.36 -50.09
CA SER A 3 -33.50 14.34 -48.71
C SER A 3 -32.34 15.32 -48.50
N LYS A 4 -32.61 16.44 -47.81
CA LYS A 4 -31.63 17.50 -47.43
C LYS A 4 -30.66 17.07 -46.30
N ILE A 5 -30.09 15.88 -46.38
CA ILE A 5 -29.29 15.28 -45.29
C ILE A 5 -27.79 15.65 -45.40
N PHE A 6 -27.33 16.07 -46.57
CA PHE A 6 -25.91 16.21 -46.87
C PHE A 6 -25.17 17.39 -46.17
N PRO A 7 -25.68 18.63 -46.13
CA PRO A 7 -24.91 19.75 -45.56
C PRO A 7 -24.92 19.77 -44.01
N SER A 8 -26.00 19.28 -43.39
CA SER A 8 -26.12 19.24 -41.92
C SER A 8 -25.25 18.17 -41.29
N SER A 9 -25.10 17.01 -41.95
CA SER A 9 -24.22 15.94 -41.49
C SER A 9 -22.74 16.33 -41.56
N LEU A 10 -22.32 17.09 -42.59
CA LEU A 10 -20.93 17.52 -42.74
C LEU A 10 -20.53 18.55 -41.67
N LEU A 11 -21.43 19.47 -41.32
CA LEU A 11 -21.21 20.46 -40.28
C LEU A 11 -21.16 19.83 -38.87
N ALA A 12 -21.97 18.80 -38.61
CA ALA A 12 -21.93 18.06 -37.36
C ALA A 12 -20.60 17.31 -37.16
N VAL A 13 -20.07 16.69 -38.23
CA VAL A 13 -18.76 16.02 -38.20
C VAL A 13 -17.62 17.03 -38.04
N PHE A 14 -17.70 18.18 -38.69
CA PHE A 14 -16.71 19.26 -38.52
C PHE A 14 -16.69 19.81 -37.09
N CYS A 15 -17.86 19.98 -36.46
CA CYS A 15 -17.95 20.40 -35.05
C CYS A 15 -17.37 19.34 -34.10
N ALA A 16 -17.61 18.06 -34.34
CA ALA A 16 -17.12 16.98 -33.45
C ALA A 16 -15.60 16.84 -33.45
N VAL A 17 -14.91 17.18 -34.55
CA VAL A 17 -13.43 17.11 -34.65
C VAL A 17 -12.76 18.31 -33.96
N LEU A 18 -13.46 19.44 -33.84
CA LEU A 18 -12.93 20.66 -33.22
C LEU A 18 -13.20 20.77 -31.71
N MET A 19 -13.94 19.83 -31.11
CA MET A 19 -14.15 19.82 -29.66
C MET A 19 -12.99 19.12 -28.95
N PRO A 20 -12.31 19.77 -27.97
CA PRO A 20 -11.28 19.12 -27.19
C PRO A 20 -11.89 18.02 -26.32
N SER A 21 -11.22 16.86 -26.23
CA SER A 21 -11.64 15.75 -25.37
C SER A 21 -11.53 16.16 -23.90
N ILE A 22 -12.67 16.39 -23.24
CA ILE A 22 -12.71 16.67 -21.80
C ILE A 22 -12.30 15.39 -21.07
N SER A 23 -11.07 15.36 -20.54
CA SER A 23 -10.64 14.31 -19.62
C SER A 23 -10.92 14.76 -18.19
N HIS A 24 -11.71 14.00 -17.45
CA HIS A 24 -11.88 14.17 -16.01
C HIS A 24 -10.83 13.30 -15.31
N SER A 25 -9.80 13.90 -14.74
CA SER A 25 -8.96 13.21 -13.76
C SER A 25 -9.44 13.62 -12.37
N ASP A 26 -10.23 12.75 -11.72
CA ASP A 26 -10.39 12.78 -10.25
C ASP A 26 -9.11 12.21 -9.62
N GLY A 27 -8.01 12.94 -9.84
CA GLY A 27 -6.72 12.69 -9.24
C GLY A 27 -6.46 13.81 -8.27
N SER A 28 -6.98 13.69 -7.06
CA SER A 28 -6.37 14.35 -5.90
C SER A 28 -5.01 13.68 -5.70
N ASP A 29 -4.05 14.00 -6.56
CA ASP A 29 -2.64 13.77 -6.28
C ASP A 29 -2.27 14.80 -5.23
N SER A 30 -2.61 14.48 -3.98
CA SER A 30 -2.05 15.13 -2.81
C SER A 30 -0.54 15.03 -3.00
N GLU A 31 0.09 16.18 -3.29
CA GLU A 31 1.53 16.28 -3.42
C GLU A 31 2.20 15.51 -2.26
N PRO A 32 3.30 14.77 -2.51
CA PRO A 32 3.96 14.00 -1.46
C PRO A 32 4.44 14.99 -0.39
N THR A 33 3.63 15.13 0.65
CA THR A 33 3.91 16.03 1.75
C THR A 33 5.07 15.39 2.50
N VAL A 34 6.22 16.05 2.50
CA VAL A 34 7.38 15.65 3.30
C VAL A 34 6.89 15.54 4.74
N GLN A 35 6.82 14.32 5.27
CA GLN A 35 6.42 14.10 6.64
C GLN A 35 7.37 14.91 7.54
N GLN A 36 6.81 15.89 8.24
CA GLN A 36 7.54 16.76 9.14
C GLN A 36 8.31 15.90 10.15
N PHE A 37 9.60 16.18 10.32
CA PHE A 37 10.46 15.49 11.27
C PHE A 37 9.82 15.45 12.67
N LYS A 38 9.43 14.25 13.13
CA LYS A 38 8.94 14.02 14.49
C LYS A 38 10.15 14.03 15.42
N VAL A 39 10.33 15.15 16.14
CA VAL A 39 11.38 15.27 17.17
C VAL A 39 11.06 14.26 18.27
N ILE A 40 11.91 13.25 18.44
CA ILE A 40 11.73 12.29 19.51
C ILE A 40 12.14 12.94 20.83
N LYS A 41 11.18 13.09 21.74
CA LYS A 41 11.39 13.60 23.08
C LYS A 41 10.88 12.60 24.09
N SER A 42 11.82 11.90 24.75
CA SER A 42 11.83 11.63 26.20
C SER A 42 12.85 10.54 26.50
N ASP A 43 13.88 10.86 27.29
CA ASP A 43 14.60 9.92 28.17
C ASP A 43 14.95 8.53 27.60
N LEU A 44 15.51 8.51 26.39
CA LEU A 44 15.85 7.31 25.63
C LEU A 44 17.17 6.67 26.02
N HIS A 45 17.68 7.04 27.19
CA HIS A 45 18.97 6.59 27.69
C HIS A 45 18.79 5.95 29.06
N ASP A 46 19.44 4.81 29.27
CA ASP A 46 19.53 4.23 30.60
C ASP A 46 20.45 5.12 31.47
N ILE A 47 19.94 5.61 32.60
CA ILE A 47 20.69 6.45 33.53
C ILE A 47 21.84 5.73 34.25
N TYR A 48 21.88 4.39 34.20
CA TYR A 48 22.89 3.57 34.86
C TYR A 48 23.97 3.08 33.89
N THR A 49 23.62 2.67 32.67
CA THR A 49 24.58 2.22 31.65
C THR A 49 24.91 3.27 30.59
N GLY A 50 24.07 4.29 30.43
CA GLY A 50 24.18 5.27 29.34
C GLY A 50 23.79 4.72 27.97
N ASP A 51 23.22 3.52 27.92
CA ASP A 51 22.84 2.88 26.65
C ASP A 51 21.64 3.58 26.03
N LEU A 52 21.75 3.86 24.73
CA LEU A 52 20.73 4.53 23.93
C LEU A 52 19.76 3.53 23.32
N THR A 53 18.46 3.76 23.51
CA THR A 53 17.38 3.01 22.84
C THR A 53 16.45 3.97 22.11
N LEU A 54 16.36 3.89 20.78
CA LEU A 54 15.49 4.77 19.98
C LEU A 54 14.34 3.98 19.38
N GLU A 55 13.16 4.58 19.28
CA GLU A 55 12.00 3.98 18.63
C GLU A 55 11.33 5.01 17.70
N PHE A 56 11.19 4.67 16.41
CA PHE A 56 10.66 5.54 15.37
C PHE A 56 9.46 4.88 14.69
N ASP A 57 8.30 5.52 14.80
CA ASP A 57 7.16 5.18 13.94
C ASP A 57 7.47 5.63 12.51
N LEU A 58 7.59 4.69 11.58
CA LEU A 58 7.93 5.00 10.19
C LEU A 58 6.68 5.26 9.35
N LEU A 59 5.75 4.30 9.38
CA LEU A 59 4.58 4.30 8.52
C LEU A 59 3.56 3.32 9.09
N THR A 60 2.27 3.66 8.97
CA THR A 60 1.20 2.69 9.15
C THR A 60 0.65 2.32 7.78
N ILE A 61 0.73 1.05 7.41
CA ILE A 61 0.11 0.53 6.19
C ILE A 61 -1.35 0.23 6.51
N GLY A 62 -2.27 0.95 5.87
CA GLY A 62 -3.70 0.66 5.97
C GLY A 62 -4.03 -0.66 5.27
N GLY A 63 -4.62 -1.60 6.00
CA GLY A 63 -5.08 -2.87 5.45
C GLY A 63 -6.58 -2.85 5.12
N ARG A 64 -7.07 -3.95 4.54
CA ARG A 64 -8.51 -4.13 4.27
C ARG A 64 -9.25 -4.43 5.57
N ASN A 65 -10.48 -3.92 5.72
CA ASN A 65 -11.35 -4.12 6.89
C ASN A 65 -10.86 -3.47 8.20
N GLY A 66 -10.02 -2.43 8.14
CA GLY A 66 -9.58 -1.70 9.34
C GLY A 66 -8.42 -2.36 10.10
N PHE A 67 -7.75 -3.34 9.50
CA PHE A 67 -6.50 -3.88 10.03
C PHE A 67 -5.34 -2.99 9.59
N ASP A 68 -4.89 -2.11 10.47
CA ASP A 68 -3.74 -1.25 10.22
C ASP A 68 -2.46 -1.89 10.75
N PHE A 69 -1.39 -1.79 9.96
CA PHE A 69 -0.10 -2.39 10.26
C PHE A 69 0.96 -1.31 10.48
N PRO A 70 1.25 -0.95 11.74
CA PRO A 70 2.33 -0.02 12.03
C PRO A 70 3.68 -0.68 11.76
N ILE A 71 4.56 0.05 11.09
CA ILE A 71 5.96 -0.28 10.90
C ILE A 71 6.77 0.66 11.77
N ASN A 72 7.55 0.07 12.66
CA ASN A 72 8.39 0.79 13.60
C ASN A 72 9.86 0.35 13.45
N LEU A 73 10.76 1.32 13.55
CA LEU A 73 12.21 1.14 13.56
C LEU A 73 12.73 1.37 14.98
N SER A 74 13.40 0.37 15.52
CA SER A 74 14.05 0.41 16.82
C SER A 74 15.56 0.42 16.67
N TYR A 75 16.25 1.08 17.59
CA TYR A 75 17.71 1.04 17.73
C TYR A 75 18.06 0.70 19.18
N SER A 76 19.05 -0.16 19.40
CA SER A 76 19.62 -0.46 20.70
C SER A 76 21.15 -0.36 20.67
N ALA A 77 21.71 0.41 21.59
CA ALA A 77 23.15 0.47 21.85
C ALA A 77 23.66 -0.82 22.56
N GLY A 78 24.93 -0.84 22.96
CA GLY A 78 25.53 -2.01 23.60
C GLY A 78 25.96 -3.12 22.63
N ILE A 79 26.32 -2.74 21.40
CA ILE A 79 26.65 -3.65 20.31
C ILE A 79 27.92 -4.46 20.63
N ARG A 80 27.83 -5.79 20.52
CA ARG A 80 28.96 -6.71 20.73
C ARG A 80 29.75 -6.92 19.45
N LEU A 81 31.03 -7.28 19.57
CA LEU A 81 31.91 -7.58 18.42
C LEU A 81 31.41 -8.75 17.56
N GLU A 82 30.69 -9.68 18.17
CA GLU A 82 30.13 -10.88 17.55
C GLU A 82 28.68 -10.71 17.08
N GLN A 83 28.11 -9.50 17.23
CA GLN A 83 26.73 -9.22 16.86
C GLN A 83 26.60 -9.01 15.35
N GLU A 84 25.72 -9.78 14.73
CA GLU A 84 25.38 -9.61 13.32
C GLU A 84 24.48 -8.38 13.11
N ALA A 85 24.74 -7.64 12.04
CA ALA A 85 23.89 -6.52 11.66
C ALA A 85 22.55 -7.02 11.11
N SER A 86 21.46 -6.32 11.44
CA SER A 86 20.21 -6.59 10.74
C SER A 86 20.30 -6.11 9.30
N TRP A 87 19.28 -6.43 8.51
CA TRP A 87 19.13 -5.92 7.15
C TRP A 87 18.93 -4.40 7.06
N VAL A 88 18.65 -3.72 8.19
CA VAL A 88 18.61 -2.25 8.31
C VAL A 88 19.82 -1.66 9.04
N GLY A 89 20.80 -2.48 9.42
CA GLY A 89 22.04 -2.05 10.04
C GLY A 89 22.29 -2.65 11.42
N LEU A 90 23.48 -2.37 11.94
CA LEU A 90 23.91 -2.88 13.24
C LEU A 90 23.22 -2.12 14.38
N GLY A 91 22.59 -2.85 15.30
CA GLY A 91 21.81 -2.27 16.39
C GLY A 91 20.44 -1.72 15.97
N PHE A 92 20.18 -1.55 14.68
CA PHE A 92 18.87 -1.21 14.15
C PHE A 92 18.04 -2.47 13.91
N ASN A 93 16.75 -2.40 14.18
CA ASN A 93 15.80 -3.47 13.89
C ASN A 93 14.46 -2.89 13.44
N ILE A 94 13.90 -3.46 12.39
CA ILE A 94 12.59 -3.12 11.87
C ILE A 94 11.74 -4.40 11.86
N LEU A 95 10.49 -4.29 12.32
CA LEU A 95 9.57 -5.41 12.45
C LEU A 95 8.44 -5.28 11.43
N PRO A 96 8.65 -5.64 10.16
CA PRO A 96 7.59 -5.61 9.18
C PRO A 96 6.55 -6.70 9.46
N PRO A 97 5.26 -6.45 9.19
CA PRO A 97 4.24 -7.49 9.20
C PRO A 97 4.59 -8.55 8.16
N THR A 98 4.45 -9.82 8.52
CA THR A 98 4.76 -10.94 7.62
C THR A 98 3.51 -11.75 7.33
N ILE A 99 3.30 -12.10 6.06
CA ILE A 99 2.24 -13.02 5.64
C ILE A 99 2.80 -14.43 5.63
N VAL A 100 2.25 -15.30 6.47
CA VAL A 100 2.61 -16.73 6.48
C VAL A 100 1.64 -17.49 5.58
N ARG A 101 2.16 -18.12 4.52
CA ARG A 101 1.38 -18.99 3.62
C ARG A 101 1.79 -20.44 3.80
N GLY A 102 0.80 -21.33 3.96
CA GLY A 102 1.01 -22.78 3.95
C GLY A 102 0.75 -23.36 2.56
N VAL A 103 1.59 -24.30 2.10
CA VAL A 103 1.36 -25.03 0.84
C VAL A 103 0.38 -26.17 1.11
N ASN A 104 -0.75 -26.20 0.39
CA ASN A 104 -1.78 -27.23 0.56
C ASN A 104 -1.81 -28.28 -0.57
N SER A 105 -0.67 -28.53 -1.22
CA SER A 105 -0.52 -29.55 -2.30
C SER A 105 -1.52 -29.46 -3.45
N LYS A 106 -2.19 -28.32 -3.63
CA LYS A 106 -3.09 -28.01 -4.74
C LYS A 106 -2.60 -26.75 -5.43
N PRO A 107 -2.59 -26.71 -6.77
CA PRO A 107 -2.37 -25.46 -7.49
C PRO A 107 -3.47 -24.46 -7.12
N ASP A 108 -3.10 -23.22 -6.84
CA ASP A 108 -3.99 -22.07 -6.65
C ASP A 108 -4.92 -21.84 -7.85
N ASP A 109 -4.38 -22.06 -9.05
CA ASP A 109 -5.04 -21.85 -10.34
C ASP A 109 -5.69 -23.13 -10.91
N GLY A 110 -5.64 -24.25 -10.17
CA GLY A 110 -6.21 -25.52 -10.61
C GLY A 110 -7.74 -25.53 -10.58
N ALA A 111 -8.37 -26.56 -11.17
CA ALA A 111 -9.82 -26.74 -11.13
C ALA A 111 -10.40 -26.76 -9.70
N GLU A 112 -9.60 -27.25 -8.73
CA GLU A 112 -9.90 -27.28 -7.29
C GLU A 112 -9.02 -26.29 -6.50
N GLY A 113 -8.44 -25.32 -7.21
CA GLY A 113 -7.58 -24.28 -6.66
C GLY A 113 -8.39 -23.17 -5.98
N TRP A 114 -7.76 -22.46 -5.04
CA TRP A 114 -8.42 -21.41 -4.26
C TRP A 114 -9.04 -20.32 -5.15
N LEU A 115 -8.43 -20.00 -6.30
CA LEU A 115 -8.92 -18.95 -7.20
C LEU A 115 -10.14 -19.37 -8.03
N ASN A 116 -10.39 -20.68 -8.21
CA ASN A 116 -11.46 -21.21 -9.06
C ASN A 116 -12.59 -21.88 -8.27
N ASN A 117 -12.51 -21.88 -6.93
CA ASN A 117 -13.57 -22.46 -6.10
C ASN A 117 -14.75 -21.49 -5.98
N SER A 118 -15.72 -21.62 -6.90
CA SER A 118 -16.98 -20.88 -6.90
C SER A 118 -17.90 -21.17 -5.69
N ASN A 119 -17.57 -22.17 -4.86
CA ASN A 119 -18.35 -22.49 -3.65
C ASN A 119 -18.00 -21.61 -2.45
N LEU A 120 -16.93 -20.80 -2.51
CA LEU A 120 -16.60 -19.86 -1.42
C LEU A 120 -17.41 -18.55 -1.51
N ASP A 121 -18.00 -18.24 -2.66
CA ASP A 121 -18.94 -17.12 -2.85
C ASP A 121 -20.39 -17.49 -2.45
N GLN A 122 -20.65 -18.76 -2.11
CA GLN A 122 -21.97 -19.23 -1.66
C GLN A 122 -22.17 -19.17 -0.15
N GLY A 123 -21.26 -18.53 0.59
CA GLY A 123 -21.39 -18.33 2.04
C GLY A 123 -22.40 -17.28 2.49
N ASN A 124 -23.24 -16.73 1.60
CA ASN A 124 -24.28 -15.76 1.95
C ASN A 124 -25.58 -15.95 1.12
N GLN A 125 -25.93 -17.18 0.76
CA GLN A 125 -27.16 -17.49 0.01
C GLN A 125 -28.08 -18.48 0.74
N ASP A 126 -27.89 -18.69 2.05
CA ASP A 126 -28.83 -19.46 2.87
C ASP A 126 -29.66 -18.53 3.79
N SER A 127 -30.93 -18.36 3.38
CA SER A 127 -32.13 -17.83 4.07
C SER A 127 -32.31 -16.32 4.25
#